data_AF-A0A4S2SFK9-F1
#
_entry.id   AF-A0A4S2SFK9-F1
#
_cell.length_a   1.000
_cell.length_b   1.000
_cell.length_c   1.000
_cell.angle_alpha   90.00
_cell.angle_beta   90.00
_cell.angle_gamma   90.00
#
_symmetry.space_group_name_H-M   'P 1'
#
loop_
_entity.id
_entity.type
_entity.pdbx_description
1 polymer ?
#
loop_
_entity_poly.entity_id
_entity_poly.type
_entity_poly.pdbx_seq_one_letter_code
_entity_poly.pdbx_strand_id
1 'polypeptide(L)'
;MGAFDIEVGPAQAIHNGLVASLYPEDALSDLYWALCDATESVLGAGVLAARPQRPWPHASLAYSNCRWRDEDFRRTLVKDVRPKRARMTVAQVSLVDQHQEWRSRYSWVSIATIPLGTASDLDAGDSGACR
;
A
#
# COMPACT_ATOMS: atom_id res chain seq x y z
N MET A 1 10.93 -6.68 9.59
CA MET A 1 11.03 -5.47 8.76
C MET A 1 10.72 -4.26 9.63
N GLY A 2 11.47 -3.16 9.49
CA GLY A 2 11.25 -1.94 10.28
C GLY A 2 10.30 -0.95 9.61
N ALA A 3 9.89 0.07 10.33
CA ALA A 3 9.21 1.24 9.81
C ALA A 3 10.10 1.97 8.80
N PHE A 4 9.49 2.56 7.77
CA PHE A 4 10.22 3.21 6.68
C PHE A 4 9.43 4.38 6.08
N ASP A 5 10.16 5.32 5.50
CA ASP A 5 9.56 6.50 4.88
C ASP A 5 9.20 6.24 3.42
N ILE A 6 8.07 6.80 3.02
CA ILE A 6 7.61 6.86 1.65
C ILE A 6 7.23 8.29 1.26
N GLU A 7 7.24 8.53 -0.04
CA GLU A 7 6.67 9.70 -0.66
C GLU A 7 5.36 9.34 -1.37
N VAL A 8 4.31 10.10 -1.07
CA VAL A 8 2.96 9.96 -1.63
C VAL A 8 2.76 11.05 -2.69
N GLY A 9 2.49 10.61 -3.91
CA GLY A 9 2.23 11.46 -5.05
C GLY A 9 3.21 11.20 -6.21
N PRO A 10 2.94 11.72 -7.41
CA PRO A 10 1.80 12.58 -7.75
C PRO A 10 0.48 11.81 -7.77
N ALA A 11 -0.62 12.56 -7.57
CA ALA A 11 -1.95 12.03 -7.78
C ALA A 11 -2.22 11.81 -9.28
N GLN A 12 -3.05 10.83 -9.60
CA GLN A 12 -3.40 10.42 -10.96
C GLN A 12 -4.87 9.97 -10.99
N ALA A 13 -5.57 10.36 -12.04
CA ALA A 13 -6.91 9.84 -12.32
C ALA A 13 -6.82 8.42 -12.89
N ILE A 14 -7.71 7.56 -12.44
CA ILE A 14 -7.92 6.22 -12.99
C ILE A 14 -9.41 6.05 -13.33
N HIS A 15 -9.73 4.98 -14.06
CA HIS A 15 -11.07 4.72 -14.59
C HIS A 15 -12.20 4.74 -13.54
N ASN A 16 -11.90 4.49 -12.26
CA ASN A 16 -12.85 4.45 -11.15
C ASN A 16 -12.46 5.35 -9.95
N GLY A 17 -11.59 6.35 -10.12
CA GLY A 17 -11.21 7.21 -9.00
C GLY A 17 -9.92 8.00 -9.17
N LEU A 18 -9.34 8.32 -8.02
CA LEU A 18 -8.05 9.00 -7.89
C LEU A 18 -7.13 8.18 -7.00
N VAL A 19 -5.90 8.03 -7.46
CA VAL A 19 -4.83 7.37 -6.71
C VAL A 19 -3.59 8.24 -6.67
N ALA A 20 -2.72 8.03 -5.69
CA ALA A 20 -1.37 8.59 -5.66
C ALA A 20 -0.34 7.47 -5.79
N SER A 21 0.68 7.70 -6.62
CA SER A 21 1.86 6.81 -6.66
C SER A 21 2.60 6.86 -5.32
N LEU A 22 3.23 5.75 -4.94
CA LEU A 22 4.01 5.64 -3.72
C LEU A 22 5.47 5.29 -4.05
N TYR A 23 6.42 5.96 -3.39
CA TYR A 23 7.85 5.75 -3.60
C TYR A 23 8.62 5.62 -2.27
N PRO A 24 9.68 4.81 -2.17
CA PRO A 24 10.13 3.85 -3.18
C PRO A 24 9.14 2.68 -3.31
N GLU A 25 8.97 2.17 -4.54
CA GLU A 25 8.05 1.06 -4.82
C GLU A 25 8.56 -0.26 -4.23
N ASP A 26 9.88 -0.45 -4.20
CA ASP A 26 10.52 -1.69 -3.75
C ASP A 26 10.21 -1.99 -2.29
N ALA A 27 10.34 -1.02 -1.38
CA ALA A 27 10.07 -1.25 0.06
C ALA A 27 8.61 -1.65 0.34
N LEU A 28 7.65 -1.08 -0.38
CA LEU A 28 6.24 -1.46 -0.27
C LEU A 28 5.97 -2.83 -0.88
N SER A 29 6.65 -3.15 -1.98
CA SER A 29 6.55 -4.44 -2.64
C SER A 29 7.13 -5.55 -1.77
N ASP A 30 8.28 -5.32 -1.15
CA ASP A 30 8.92 -6.25 -0.21
C ASP A 30 8.02 -6.52 0.99
N LEU A 31 7.41 -5.47 1.56
CA LEU A 31 6.41 -5.63 2.62
C LEU A 31 5.22 -6.47 2.16
N TYR A 32 4.65 -6.17 0.99
CA TYR A 32 3.53 -6.91 0.44
C TYR A 32 3.87 -8.40 0.25
N TRP A 33 5.05 -8.71 -0.28
CA TRP A 33 5.48 -10.08 -0.47
C TRP A 33 5.74 -10.82 0.84
N ALA A 34 6.36 -10.17 1.83
CA ALA A 34 6.53 -10.74 3.16
C ALA A 34 5.17 -11.09 3.81
N LEU A 35 4.15 -10.25 3.60
CA LEU A 35 2.79 -10.51 4.08
C LEU A 35 2.11 -11.66 3.31
N CYS A 36 2.30 -11.75 2.00
CA CYS A 36 1.83 -12.90 1.21
C CYS A 36 2.47 -14.21 1.69
N ASP A 37 3.79 -14.25 1.85
CA ASP A 37 4.53 -15.42 2.31
C ASP A 37 4.05 -15.85 3.71
N ALA A 38 3.91 -14.89 4.63
CA ALA A 38 3.40 -15.17 5.97
C ALA A 38 1.97 -15.72 5.94
N THR A 39 1.11 -15.17 5.08
CA THR A 39 -0.27 -15.65 4.92
C THR A 39 -0.30 -17.08 4.39
N GLU A 40 0.47 -17.39 3.35
CA GLU A 40 0.54 -18.74 2.77
C GLU A 40 1.19 -19.76 3.71
N SER A 41 2.10 -19.34 4.59
CA SER A 41 2.67 -20.22 5.63
C SER A 41 1.63 -20.70 6.65
N VAL A 42 0.55 -19.94 6.85
CA VAL A 42 -0.52 -20.26 7.81
C VAL A 42 -1.69 -20.95 7.12
N LEU A 43 -2.12 -20.44 5.96
CA LEU A 43 -3.32 -20.90 5.25
C LEU A 43 -3.03 -21.98 4.20
N GLY A 44 -1.77 -22.22 3.86
CA GLY A 44 -1.34 -23.12 2.81
C GLY A 44 -0.92 -22.40 1.53
N ALA A 45 0.04 -23.00 0.81
CA ALA A 45 0.57 -22.45 -0.43
C ALA A 45 -0.49 -22.38 -1.53
N GLY A 46 -0.50 -21.28 -2.30
CA GLY A 46 -1.38 -21.10 -3.45
C GLY A 46 -2.80 -20.64 -3.10
N VAL A 47 -3.07 -20.28 -1.83
CA VAL A 47 -4.36 -19.69 -1.44
C VAL A 47 -4.52 -18.26 -1.97
N LEU A 48 -3.42 -17.55 -2.18
CA LEU A 48 -3.43 -16.20 -2.74
C LEU A 48 -3.39 -16.25 -4.27
N ALA A 49 -3.96 -15.22 -4.89
CA ALA A 49 -3.89 -15.06 -6.35
C ALA A 49 -2.43 -14.98 -6.82
N ALA A 50 -2.20 -15.38 -8.07
CA ALA A 50 -0.87 -15.35 -8.67
C ALA A 50 -0.23 -13.95 -8.56
N ARG A 51 1.06 -13.93 -8.22
CA ARG A 51 1.82 -12.70 -8.03
C ARG A 51 1.84 -11.88 -9.32
N PRO A 52 1.36 -10.64 -9.35
CA PRO A 52 1.56 -9.77 -10.50
C PRO A 52 3.06 -9.61 -10.79
N GLN A 53 3.44 -9.64 -12.07
CA GLN A 53 4.85 -9.48 -12.46
C GLN A 53 5.43 -8.11 -12.07
N ARG A 54 4.57 -7.10 -11.92
CA ARG A 54 4.92 -5.76 -11.47
C ARG A 54 3.85 -5.27 -10.50
N PRO A 55 4.04 -5.42 -9.18
CA PRO A 55 3.17 -4.77 -8.22
C PRO A 55 3.25 -3.26 -8.44
N TRP A 56 2.11 -2.58 -8.35
CA TRP A 56 2.04 -1.12 -8.46
C TRP A 56 1.43 -0.55 -7.17
N PRO A 57 2.27 -0.29 -6.15
CA PRO A 57 1.81 0.31 -4.91
C PRO A 57 1.23 1.71 -5.16
N HIS A 58 0.01 1.92 -4.70
CA HIS A 58 -0.68 3.20 -4.80
C HIS A 58 -1.58 3.44 -3.59
N ALA A 59 -1.84 4.70 -3.28
CA ALA A 59 -2.83 5.09 -2.27
C ALA A 59 -4.07 5.63 -2.95
N SER A 60 -5.23 5.02 -2.69
CA SER A 60 -6.52 5.55 -3.12
C SER A 60 -6.84 6.85 -2.38
N LEU A 61 -7.09 7.92 -3.13
CA LEU A 61 -7.48 9.23 -2.59
C LEU A 61 -9.00 9.44 -2.67
N ALA A 62 -9.63 8.94 -3.74
CA ALA A 62 -11.07 9.00 -3.91
C ALA A 62 -11.56 7.86 -4.82
N TYR A 63 -12.78 7.40 -4.58
CA TYR A 63 -13.46 6.41 -5.41
C TYR A 63 -14.63 7.07 -6.14
N SER A 64 -14.84 6.68 -7.39
CA SER A 64 -15.96 7.13 -8.21
C SER A 64 -16.63 5.93 -8.88
N ASN A 65 -17.96 5.86 -8.76
CA ASN A 65 -18.78 4.88 -9.47
C ASN A 65 -19.30 5.40 -10.80
N CYS A 66 -18.98 6.65 -11.14
CA CYS A 66 -19.40 7.28 -12.39
C CYS A 66 -18.50 6.82 -13.53
N ARG A 67 -19.10 6.53 -14.69
CA ARG A 67 -18.34 6.45 -15.94
C ARG A 67 -18.04 7.87 -16.41
N TRP A 68 -16.77 8.21 -16.49
CA TRP A 68 -16.30 9.54 -16.91
C TRP A 68 -15.12 9.41 -17.87
N ARG A 69 -14.92 10.43 -18.70
CA ARG A 69 -13.71 10.58 -19.50
C ARG A 69 -12.66 11.22 -18.59
N ASP A 70 -11.71 10.42 -18.14
CA ASP A 70 -10.66 10.79 -17.20
C ASP A 70 -9.65 11.79 -17.77
N GLU A 71 -9.57 11.96 -19.10
CA GLU A 71 -8.61 12.83 -19.77
C GLU A 71 -8.70 14.31 -19.33
N ASP A 72 -9.90 14.88 -19.26
CA ASP A 72 -10.09 16.28 -18.84
C ASP A 72 -9.72 16.45 -17.37
N PHE A 73 -10.06 15.47 -16.54
CA PHE A 73 -9.78 15.50 -15.12
C PHE A 73 -8.28 15.33 -14.84
N ARG A 74 -7.63 14.38 -15.53
CA ARG A 74 -6.17 14.18 -15.50
C ARG A 74 -5.45 15.45 -15.93
N ARG A 75 -5.93 16.13 -16.98
CA ARG A 75 -5.38 17.43 -17.40
C ARG A 75 -5.50 18.48 -16.30
N THR A 76 -6.66 18.63 -15.67
CA THR A 76 -6.85 19.57 -14.55
C THR A 76 -5.97 19.25 -13.36
N LEU A 77 -5.83 17.98 -13.01
CA LEU A 77 -4.97 17.54 -11.91
C LEU A 77 -3.50 17.93 -12.13
N VAL A 78 -3.01 17.74 -13.36
CA VAL A 78 -1.61 18.00 -13.74
C VAL A 78 -1.35 19.49 -13.99
N LYS A 79 -2.31 20.23 -14.56
CA LYS A 79 -2.11 21.63 -14.94
C LYS A 79 -2.45 22.59 -13.80
N ASP A 80 -3.59 22.39 -13.16
CA ASP A 80 -4.23 23.40 -12.32
C ASP A 80 -4.07 23.10 -10.83
N VAL A 81 -4.16 21.83 -10.42
CA VAL A 81 -4.08 21.45 -8.99
C VAL A 81 -2.64 21.21 -8.54
N ARG A 82 -1.87 20.41 -9.29
CA ARG A 82 -0.46 20.05 -9.00
C ARG A 82 -0.20 19.75 -7.51
N PRO A 83 -0.89 18.74 -6.94
CA PRO A 83 -0.72 18.43 -5.53
C PRO A 83 0.74 18.10 -5.26
N LYS A 84 1.30 18.76 -4.23
CA LYS A 84 2.68 18.48 -3.79
C LYS A 84 2.77 17.04 -3.31
N ARG A 85 3.96 16.46 -3.53
CA ARG A 85 4.32 15.19 -2.91
C ARG A 85 4.38 15.37 -1.39
N ALA A 86 3.86 14.38 -0.67
CA ALA A 86 3.86 14.35 0.79
C ALA A 86 4.76 13.23 1.28
N ARG A 87 5.51 13.46 2.36
CA ARG A 87 6.28 12.41 3.03
C ARG A 87 5.42 11.77 4.11
N MET A 88 5.51 10.45 4.25
CA MET A 88 4.79 9.67 5.25
C MET A 88 5.67 8.52 5.72
N THR A 89 5.55 8.14 6.99
CA THR A 89 6.20 6.95 7.53
C THR A 89 5.20 5.81 7.59
N VAL A 90 5.55 4.67 7.00
CA VAL A 90 4.82 3.41 7.19
C VAL A 90 5.33 2.77 8.48
N ALA A 91 4.51 2.82 9.52
CA ALA A 91 4.90 2.36 10.86
C ALA A 91 4.18 1.08 11.31
N GLN A 92 3.14 0.65 10.59
CA GLN A 92 2.32 -0.50 10.98
C GLN A 92 1.57 -1.07 9.78
N VAL A 93 1.12 -2.32 9.92
CA VAL A 93 0.21 -3.00 8.99
C VAL A 93 -1.06 -3.36 9.74
N SER A 94 -2.22 -3.20 9.11
CA SER A 94 -3.50 -3.65 9.66
C SER A 94 -4.06 -4.80 8.84
N LEU A 95 -4.41 -5.89 9.52
CA LEU A 95 -5.27 -6.92 8.98
C LEU A 95 -6.72 -6.43 9.08
N VAL A 96 -7.41 -6.43 7.95
CA VAL A 96 -8.74 -5.86 7.81
C VAL A 96 -9.66 -6.87 7.14
N ASP A 97 -10.89 -6.97 7.64
CA ASP A 97 -11.99 -7.55 6.89
C ASP A 97 -12.53 -6.45 5.96
N GLN A 98 -12.24 -6.61 4.66
CA GLN A 98 -12.70 -5.69 3.65
C GLN A 98 -13.91 -6.27 2.95
N HIS A 99 -15.01 -5.52 2.97
CA HIS A 99 -16.21 -5.86 2.24
C HIS A 99 -16.56 -4.75 1.25
N GLN A 100 -16.95 -5.15 0.05
CA GLN A 100 -17.43 -4.27 -1.00
C GLN A 100 -18.66 -4.89 -1.64
N GLU A 101 -19.82 -4.23 -1.49
CA GLU A 101 -20.98 -4.57 -2.33
C GLU A 101 -20.82 -3.91 -3.71
N TRP A 102 -21.41 -4.51 -4.74
CA TRP A 102 -21.26 -4.04 -6.12
C TRP A 102 -21.56 -2.53 -6.25
N ARG A 103 -20.53 -1.75 -6.58
CA ARG A 103 -20.57 -0.27 -6.67
C ARG A 103 -20.97 0.47 -5.39
N SER A 104 -20.90 -0.16 -4.22
CA SER A 104 -21.07 0.55 -2.95
C SER A 104 -19.73 1.04 -2.40
N ARG A 105 -19.77 1.74 -1.26
CA ARG A 105 -18.55 2.14 -0.54
C ARG A 105 -17.92 0.90 0.08
N TYR A 106 -16.59 0.86 0.09
CA TYR A 106 -15.87 -0.15 0.87
C TYR A 106 -16.16 0.03 2.37
N SER A 107 -16.41 -1.07 3.06
CA SER A 107 -16.35 -1.15 4.52
C SER A 107 -15.10 -1.92 4.93
N TRP A 108 -14.44 -1.42 5.97
CA TRP A 108 -13.21 -1.99 6.49
C TRP A 108 -13.40 -2.17 8.00
N VAL A 109 -13.30 -3.40 8.47
CA VAL A 109 -13.27 -3.70 9.91
C VAL A 109 -11.85 -4.12 10.26
N SER A 110 -11.20 -3.35 11.14
CA SER A 110 -9.87 -3.72 11.61
C SER A 110 -9.95 -4.96 12.50
N ILE A 111 -9.20 -6.01 12.15
CA ILE A 111 -9.12 -7.26 12.91
C ILE A 111 -7.91 -7.20 13.86
N ALA A 112 -6.77 -6.77 13.32
CA ALA A 112 -5.52 -6.67 14.07
C ALA A 112 -4.61 -5.60 13.46
N THR A 113 -3.76 -5.01 14.29
CA THR A 113 -2.71 -4.09 13.86
C THR A 113 -1.38 -4.59 14.39
N ILE A 114 -0.38 -4.62 13.51
CA ILE A 114 0.97 -5.09 13.79
C ILE A 114 1.90 -3.90 13.55
N PRO A 115 2.57 -3.38 14.60
CA PRO A 115 3.58 -2.35 14.41
C PRO A 115 4.76 -2.95 13.65
N LEU A 116 5.33 -2.16 12.74
CA LEU A 116 6.64 -2.46 12.17
C LEU A 116 7.71 -2.07 13.20
N GLY A 117 8.78 -2.86 13.29
CA GLY A 117 9.87 -2.59 14.24
C GLY A 117 10.50 -1.22 14.01
N THR A 118 11.23 -0.69 14.98
CA THR A 118 12.03 0.51 14.69
C THR A 118 13.21 0.10 13.79
N ALA A 119 13.69 1.00 12.92
CA ALA A 119 14.86 0.70 12.09
C ALA A 119 16.08 0.27 12.94
N SER A 120 16.16 0.74 14.19
CA SER A 120 17.19 0.39 15.17
C SER A 120 17.10 -1.04 15.71
N ASP A 121 15.95 -1.71 15.64
CA ASP A 121 15.78 -3.08 16.16
C ASP A 121 16.43 -4.14 15.27
N LEU A 122 16.81 -3.79 14.03
CA LEU A 122 17.47 -4.69 13.10
C LEU A 122 18.99 -4.79 13.34
N ASP A 123 19.61 -3.79 13.98
CA ASP A 123 21.05 -3.79 14.30
C ASP A 123 21.38 -4.51 15.62
N ALA A 124 20.39 -4.77 16.48
CA ALA A 124 20.60 -5.40 17.79
C ALA A 124 20.64 -6.94 17.75
N GLY A 125 20.39 -7.55 16.59
CA GLY A 125 20.20 -9.00 16.46
C GLY A 125 21.46 -9.84 16.18
N ASP A 126 22.61 -9.22 15.91
CA ASP A 126 23.85 -9.94 15.55
C ASP A 126 25.04 -9.56 16.46
N SER A 127 24.85 -9.78 17.77
CA SER A 127 25.95 -9.87 18.72
C SER A 127 26.00 -11.28 19.27
N GLY A 128 26.45 -12.21 18.43
CA GLY A 128 26.85 -13.54 18.86
C GLY A 128 27.89 -13.46 19.97
N ALA A 129 27.45 -13.69 21.21
CA ALA A 129 28.36 -13.96 22.32
C ALA A 129 28.66 -15.47 22.34
N CYS A 130 29.66 -15.88 21.54
CA CYS A 130 30.50 -16.98 21.93
C CYS A 130 31.36 -16.52 23.12
N ARG A 131 31.06 -17.02 24.31
CA ARG A 131 32.02 -17.50 25.33
C ARG A 131 31.30 -18.02 26.55
#